data_AF-A0A7T1AZN9-F1
#
_entry.id   AF-A0A7T1AZN9-F1
#
_cell.length_a   1.000
_cell.length_b   1.000
_cell.length_c   1.000
_cell.angle_alpha   90.00
_cell.angle_beta   90.00
_cell.angle_gamma   90.00
#
_symmetry.space_group_name_H-M   'P 1'
#
loop_
_entity.id
_entity.type
_entity.pdbx_description
1 polymer ?
#
loop_
_entity_poly.entity_id
_entity_poly.type
_entity_poly.pdbx_seq_one_letter_code
_entity_poly.pdbx_strand_id
1 'polypeptide(L)'
;MNRATKTIVATTVTFGTLFGVGTASGVSAQNSVAHAATTPYYSYHGYAGNDSSFLLNKQFMNGIKYNNVTFNGVKISNTSSGSGATFTKYDQTFNGDKNAKKTNVVQFKVKDQLTVKQLKGAYGSDLKKVRALGNNEAAYEYAPKSPGLSVSFDVNDNKVSEVTIMYGGAGGGG
;
A
#
# COMPACT_ATOMS: atom_id res chain seq x y z
N MET A 1 36.55 -50.07 31.68
CA MET A 1 36.73 -48.86 30.85
C MET A 1 35.40 -48.10 30.83
N ASN A 2 35.49 -46.77 30.92
CA ASN A 2 34.63 -45.95 31.76
C ASN A 2 33.53 -45.21 30.98
N ARG A 3 32.40 -44.99 31.66
CA ARG A 3 31.23 -44.23 31.17
C ARG A 3 31.57 -42.74 31.09
N ALA A 4 31.28 -42.11 29.96
CA ALA A 4 31.54 -40.69 29.73
C ALA A 4 30.33 -39.83 30.12
N THR A 5 30.48 -39.04 31.18
CA THR A 5 29.56 -37.98 31.59
C THR A 5 29.92 -36.71 30.81
N LYS A 6 28.95 -36.08 30.13
CA LYS A 6 29.13 -34.79 29.45
C LYS A 6 28.61 -33.66 30.32
N THR A 7 29.52 -32.84 30.85
CA THR A 7 29.24 -31.61 31.59
C THR A 7 29.09 -30.45 30.61
N ILE A 8 27.97 -29.71 30.66
CA ILE A 8 27.76 -28.49 29.88
C ILE A 8 28.27 -27.31 30.70
N VAL A 9 29.30 -26.62 30.18
CA VAL A 9 29.85 -25.39 30.77
C VAL A 9 29.03 -24.21 30.26
N ALA A 10 28.37 -23.50 31.17
CA ALA A 10 27.70 -22.24 30.88
C ALA A 10 28.74 -21.11 30.85
N THR A 11 28.96 -20.51 29.68
CA THR A 11 29.80 -19.32 29.52
C THR A 11 28.94 -18.06 29.66
N THR A 12 29.12 -17.36 30.78
CA THR A 12 28.60 -16.02 31.02
C THR A 12 29.31 -15.03 30.09
N VAL A 13 28.56 -14.31 29.25
CA VAL A 13 29.10 -13.19 28.47
C VAL A 13 28.63 -11.88 29.09
N THR A 14 29.56 -11.18 29.74
CA THR A 14 29.33 -9.84 30.28
C THR A 14 29.50 -8.82 29.15
N PHE A 15 28.42 -8.11 28.79
CA PHE A 15 28.49 -7.04 27.78
C PHE A 15 28.66 -5.68 28.46
N GLY A 16 29.83 -5.08 28.29
CA GLY A 16 30.13 -3.71 28.67
C GLY A 16 29.47 -2.72 27.71
N THR A 17 28.99 -1.61 28.27
CA THR A 17 28.40 -0.49 27.53
C THR A 17 29.50 0.42 26.99
N LEU A 18 29.43 0.76 25.69
CA LEU A 18 30.12 1.93 25.16
C LEU A 18 29.18 2.71 24.25
N PHE A 19 28.75 3.88 24.72
CA PHE A 19 28.01 4.86 23.90
C PHE A 19 29.01 5.59 23.00
N GLY A 20 28.78 5.57 21.69
CA GLY A 20 29.53 6.35 20.70
C GLY A 20 28.58 6.93 19.66
N VAL A 21 28.44 8.26 19.67
CA VAL A 21 27.72 9.06 18.67
C VAL A 21 28.59 9.15 17.40
N GLY A 22 28.03 8.86 16.23
CA GLY A 22 28.72 9.06 14.95
C GLY A 22 27.86 8.70 13.74
N THR A 23 27.62 9.69 12.90
CA THR A 23 26.81 9.72 11.68
C THR A 23 27.39 8.88 10.53
N ALA A 24 26.62 7.93 9.98
CA ALA A 24 26.68 7.50 8.57
C ALA A 24 25.54 6.52 8.23
N SER A 25 24.85 6.80 7.12
CA SER A 25 24.19 5.83 6.22
C SER A 25 23.35 4.72 6.89
N GLY A 26 22.07 5.03 7.14
CA GLY A 26 21.13 4.16 7.84
C GLY A 26 20.71 2.90 7.09
N VAL A 27 21.46 1.82 7.29
CA VAL A 27 20.92 0.47 7.44
C VAL A 27 21.43 -0.06 8.78
N SER A 28 20.58 0.00 9.81
CA SER A 28 20.88 -0.64 11.10
C SER A 28 19.64 -1.40 11.57
N ALA A 29 19.63 -2.70 11.28
CA ALA A 29 18.72 -3.64 11.91
C ALA A 29 19.49 -4.38 13.00
N GLN A 30 19.15 -4.11 14.26
CA GLN A 30 18.88 -5.09 15.33
C GLN A 30 18.92 -4.38 16.69
N ASN A 31 17.81 -3.76 17.05
CA ASN A 31 17.42 -3.61 18.46
C ASN A 31 16.32 -4.63 18.71
N SER A 32 16.60 -5.63 19.55
CA SER A 32 15.60 -6.56 20.08
C SER A 32 14.76 -5.85 21.14
N VAL A 33 14.04 -4.80 20.73
CA VAL A 33 12.80 -4.40 21.39
C VAL A 33 11.80 -5.46 20.97
N ALA A 34 10.91 -5.92 21.86
CA ALA A 34 9.74 -6.65 21.42
C ALA A 34 9.07 -5.83 20.31
N HIS A 35 9.26 -6.25 19.04
CA HIS A 35 8.72 -5.52 17.91
C HIS A 35 7.21 -5.66 18.03
N ALA A 36 6.56 -4.63 18.58
CA ALA A 36 5.13 -4.49 18.47
C ALA A 36 4.78 -4.70 16.99
N ALA A 37 3.87 -5.62 16.70
CA ALA A 37 3.50 -5.92 15.32
C ALA A 37 3.03 -4.63 14.65
N THR A 38 3.87 -4.04 13.81
CA THR A 38 3.53 -2.80 13.12
C THR A 38 2.53 -3.13 12.02
N THR A 39 1.37 -2.48 12.03
CA THR A 39 0.40 -2.60 10.94
C THR A 39 1.07 -2.22 9.62
N PRO A 40 1.06 -3.09 8.60
CA PRO A 40 1.63 -2.77 7.29
C PRO A 40 1.06 -1.47 6.73
N TYR A 41 1.90 -0.70 6.05
CA TYR A 41 1.54 0.56 5.45
C TYR A 41 2.23 0.75 4.10
N TYR A 42 1.70 1.67 3.29
CA TYR A 42 2.32 2.10 2.06
C TYR A 42 2.25 3.62 1.92
N SER A 43 3.37 4.24 1.54
CA SER A 43 3.46 5.67 1.29
C SER A 43 4.00 5.89 -0.11
N TYR A 44 3.24 6.60 -0.93
CA TYR A 44 3.64 7.02 -2.27
C TYR A 44 4.05 8.50 -2.27
N HIS A 45 5.12 8.83 -3.01
CA HIS A 45 5.56 10.20 -3.23
C HIS A 45 5.92 10.42 -4.71
N GLY A 46 5.36 11.47 -5.33
CA GLY A 46 5.62 11.85 -6.72
C GLY A 46 4.42 11.70 -7.65
N TYR A 47 4.72 11.44 -8.94
CA TYR A 47 3.77 11.32 -10.05
C TYR A 47 3.39 9.85 -10.30
N ALA A 48 2.18 9.46 -9.90
CA ALA A 48 1.70 8.08 -9.90
C ALA A 48 1.37 7.53 -11.29
N GLY A 49 1.00 8.41 -12.21
CA GLY A 49 0.62 8.06 -13.57
C GLY A 49 1.80 7.78 -14.49
N ASN A 50 2.98 8.36 -14.20
CA ASN A 50 4.18 8.18 -15.02
C ASN A 50 4.91 6.86 -14.72
N ASP A 51 4.92 6.42 -13.46
CA ASP A 51 5.43 5.11 -13.04
C ASP A 51 4.40 4.45 -12.13
N SER A 52 3.62 3.55 -12.73
CA SER A 52 2.53 2.82 -12.07
C SER A 52 2.97 1.42 -11.61
N SER A 53 4.27 1.10 -11.70
CA SER A 53 4.82 -0.22 -11.32
C SER A 53 4.55 -0.59 -9.85
N PHE A 54 4.40 0.42 -8.99
CA PHE A 54 4.06 0.21 -7.58
C PHE A 54 2.70 -0.49 -7.37
N LEU A 55 1.79 -0.41 -8.34
CA LEU A 55 0.51 -1.11 -8.31
C LEU A 55 0.71 -2.64 -8.32
N LEU A 56 1.87 -3.14 -8.75
CA LEU A 56 2.23 -4.56 -8.72
C LEU A 56 2.96 -4.96 -7.42
N ASN A 57 3.25 -4.01 -6.53
CA ASN A 57 4.06 -4.23 -5.34
C ASN A 57 3.22 -4.79 -4.18
N LYS A 58 3.70 -5.87 -3.55
CA LYS A 58 3.06 -6.48 -2.36
C LYS A 58 2.90 -5.53 -1.17
N GLN A 59 3.81 -4.57 -0.99
CA GLN A 59 3.70 -3.56 0.06
C GLN A 59 2.51 -2.63 -0.18
N PHE A 60 2.25 -2.24 -1.43
CA PHE A 60 1.07 -1.45 -1.78
C PHE A 60 -0.21 -2.25 -1.52
N MET A 61 -0.26 -3.49 -1.99
CA MET A 61 -1.40 -4.39 -1.75
C MET A 61 -1.66 -4.60 -0.25
N ASN A 62 -0.59 -4.77 0.56
CA ASN A 62 -0.70 -4.83 2.01
C ASN A 62 -1.22 -3.51 2.60
N GLY A 63 -0.75 -2.36 2.12
CA GLY A 63 -1.28 -1.06 2.50
C GLY A 63 -2.80 -0.98 2.30
N ILE A 64 -3.31 -1.46 1.17
CA ILE A 64 -4.76 -1.56 0.89
C ILE A 64 -5.42 -2.51 1.89
N LYS A 65 -4.91 -3.74 2.03
CA LYS A 65 -5.44 -4.77 2.95
C LYS A 65 -5.56 -4.32 4.41
N TYR A 66 -4.61 -3.50 4.86
CA TYR A 66 -4.54 -2.99 6.23
C TYR A 66 -5.06 -1.56 6.38
N ASN A 67 -5.73 -1.00 5.35
CA ASN A 67 -6.32 0.35 5.38
C ASN A 67 -5.31 1.46 5.73
N ASN A 68 -4.07 1.35 5.25
CA ASN A 68 -2.99 2.23 5.65
C ASN A 68 -2.15 2.66 4.45
N VAL A 69 -2.74 3.53 3.63
CA VAL A 69 -2.11 4.10 2.44
C VAL A 69 -2.08 5.63 2.53
N THR A 70 -0.94 6.21 2.15
CA THR A 70 -0.74 7.66 2.06
C THR A 70 -0.19 8.02 0.69
N PHE A 71 -0.79 8.99 0.01
CA PHE A 71 -0.28 9.55 -1.25
C PHE A 71 0.10 11.00 -1.03
N ASN A 72 1.36 11.36 -1.29
CA ASN A 72 1.82 12.75 -1.24
C ASN A 72 1.44 13.49 0.05
N GLY A 73 1.58 12.78 1.19
CA GLY A 73 1.25 13.26 2.52
C GLY A 73 -0.24 13.28 2.86
N VAL A 74 -1.12 12.78 1.98
CA VAL A 74 -2.57 12.68 2.19
C VAL A 74 -2.93 11.24 2.52
N LYS A 75 -3.50 11.01 3.71
CA LYS A 75 -3.91 9.67 4.14
C LYS A 75 -5.28 9.32 3.57
N ILE A 76 -5.40 8.13 2.98
CA ILE A 76 -6.68 7.61 2.50
C ILE A 76 -7.42 6.95 3.67
N SER A 77 -8.60 7.44 4.00
CA SER A 77 -9.39 6.97 5.15
C SER A 77 -10.86 7.36 5.01
N ASN A 78 -11.72 6.85 5.88
CA ASN A 78 -13.07 7.37 6.01
C ASN A 78 -13.03 8.87 6.35
N THR A 79 -13.69 9.69 5.55
CA THR A 79 -13.90 11.11 5.83
C THR A 79 -15.40 11.34 5.97
N SER A 80 -15.84 11.87 7.11
CA SER A 80 -17.26 12.18 7.34
C SER A 80 -17.78 13.13 6.24
N SER A 81 -18.82 12.70 5.54
CA SER A 81 -19.50 13.46 4.49
C SER A 81 -19.94 14.82 5.04
N GLY A 82 -19.57 15.90 4.34
CA GLY A 82 -20.10 17.23 4.69
C GLY A 82 -19.28 18.43 4.24
N SER A 83 -18.02 18.26 3.81
CA SER A 83 -17.27 19.40 3.23
C SER A 83 -16.03 18.98 2.42
N GLY A 84 -16.18 17.95 1.59
CA GLY A 84 -15.10 17.49 0.74
C GLY A 84 -14.64 18.61 -0.21
N ALA A 85 -13.35 18.94 -0.21
CA ALA A 85 -12.74 19.75 -1.26
C ALA A 85 -12.05 18.83 -2.25
N THR A 86 -12.28 19.07 -3.55
CA THR A 86 -11.44 18.47 -4.58
C THR A 86 -10.15 19.26 -4.69
N PHE A 87 -9.02 18.57 -4.63
CA PHE A 87 -7.72 19.19 -4.81
C PHE A 87 -6.77 18.25 -5.56
N THR A 88 -5.72 18.81 -6.14
CA THR A 88 -4.72 18.06 -6.91
C THR A 88 -3.37 18.17 -6.23
N LYS A 89 -2.63 17.06 -6.18
CA LYS A 89 -1.18 17.06 -5.91
C LYS A 89 -0.53 16.22 -6.99
N TYR A 90 0.52 16.75 -7.62
CA TYR A 90 1.17 16.10 -8.76
C TYR A 90 0.15 15.79 -9.87
N ASP A 91 -0.05 14.51 -10.20
CA ASP A 91 -1.01 14.01 -11.18
C ASP A 91 -2.21 13.29 -10.56
N GLN A 92 -2.39 13.40 -9.24
CA GLN A 92 -3.54 12.79 -8.56
C GLN A 92 -4.57 13.82 -8.12
N THR A 93 -5.83 13.47 -8.33
CA THR A 93 -6.99 14.20 -7.84
C THR A 93 -7.52 13.52 -6.59
N PHE A 94 -7.73 14.32 -5.55
CA PHE A 94 -8.19 13.90 -4.24
C PHE A 94 -9.59 14.44 -4.00
N ASN A 95 -10.47 13.63 -3.40
CA ASN A 95 -11.69 14.11 -2.76
C ASN A 95 -11.53 13.93 -1.26
N GLY A 96 -11.42 15.02 -0.49
CA GLY A 96 -10.97 14.90 0.89
C GLY A 96 -11.33 16.08 1.76
N ASP A 97 -10.80 16.08 2.98
CA ASP A 97 -11.08 17.15 3.92
C ASP A 97 -10.59 18.53 3.42
N LYS A 98 -11.17 19.60 3.95
CA LYS A 98 -10.78 20.99 3.61
C LYS A 98 -9.29 21.27 3.83
N ASN A 99 -8.62 20.49 4.67
CA ASN A 99 -7.21 20.66 5.04
C ASN A 99 -6.23 19.88 4.16
N ALA A 100 -6.72 19.12 3.16
CA ALA A 100 -5.92 18.27 2.29
C ALA A 100 -4.98 17.31 3.04
N LYS A 101 -5.41 16.83 4.22
CA LYS A 101 -4.67 15.88 5.08
C LYS A 101 -5.23 14.47 4.96
N LYS A 102 -6.55 14.35 4.76
CA LYS A 102 -7.25 13.09 4.60
C LYS A 102 -8.15 13.12 3.37
N THR A 103 -8.35 11.95 2.78
CA THR A 103 -9.16 11.78 1.57
C THR A 103 -9.91 10.46 1.62
N ASN A 104 -11.12 10.42 1.05
CA ASN A 104 -11.81 9.17 0.80
C ASN A 104 -11.50 8.60 -0.59
N VAL A 105 -11.01 9.40 -1.54
CA VAL A 105 -10.73 8.98 -2.92
C VAL A 105 -9.48 9.64 -3.48
N VAL A 106 -8.61 8.85 -4.09
CA VAL A 106 -7.49 9.30 -4.92
C VAL A 106 -7.67 8.72 -6.33
N GLN A 107 -7.57 9.57 -7.34
CA GLN A 107 -7.72 9.22 -8.76
C GLN A 107 -6.54 9.74 -9.57
N PHE A 108 -6.01 8.92 -10.48
CA PHE A 108 -4.98 9.34 -11.42
C PHE A 108 -5.00 8.52 -12.71
N LYS A 109 -4.61 9.14 -13.82
CA LYS A 109 -4.46 8.47 -15.11
C LYS A 109 -3.12 7.75 -15.20
N VAL A 110 -3.14 6.55 -15.75
CA VAL A 110 -1.94 5.75 -16.00
C VAL A 110 -1.45 6.07 -17.42
N LYS A 111 -0.18 6.44 -17.54
CA LYS A 111 0.47 6.80 -18.82
C LYS A 111 1.46 5.74 -19.28
N ASP A 112 1.91 4.87 -18.39
CA ASP A 112 2.76 3.73 -18.75
C ASP A 112 1.91 2.57 -19.30
N GLN A 113 2.58 1.50 -19.74
CA GLN A 113 1.92 0.37 -20.42
C GLN A 113 1.52 -0.75 -19.44
N LEU A 114 0.95 -0.42 -18.27
CA LEU A 114 0.47 -1.42 -17.33
C LEU A 114 -0.68 -2.23 -17.93
N THR A 115 -0.53 -3.55 -17.96
CA THR A 115 -1.49 -4.47 -18.59
C THR A 115 -2.33 -5.24 -17.57
N VAL A 116 -3.52 -5.67 -18.00
CA VAL A 116 -4.37 -6.60 -17.22
C VAL A 116 -3.63 -7.91 -16.90
N LYS A 117 -2.74 -8.37 -17.78
CA LYS A 117 -1.93 -9.58 -17.55
C LYS A 117 -1.00 -9.39 -16.35
N GLN A 118 -0.33 -8.24 -16.23
CA GLN A 118 0.52 -7.92 -15.09
C GLN A 118 -0.31 -7.81 -13.80
N LEU A 119 -1.48 -7.15 -13.85
CA LEU A 119 -2.38 -7.09 -12.70
C LEU A 119 -2.79 -8.50 -12.24
N LYS A 120 -3.24 -9.37 -13.15
CA LYS A 120 -3.59 -10.76 -12.82
C LYS A 120 -2.40 -11.54 -12.23
N GLY A 121 -1.19 -11.28 -12.71
CA GLY A 121 0.03 -11.89 -12.18
C GLY A 121 0.34 -11.45 -10.74
N ALA A 122 0.12 -10.19 -10.40
CA ALA A 122 0.41 -9.65 -9.06
C ALA A 122 -0.70 -9.98 -8.04
N TYR A 123 -1.96 -9.80 -8.43
CA TYR A 123 -3.12 -9.91 -7.55
C TYR A 123 -3.77 -11.30 -7.51
N GLY A 124 -3.51 -12.14 -8.51
CA GLY A 124 -4.06 -13.50 -8.58
C GLY A 124 -5.60 -13.52 -8.52
N SER A 125 -6.14 -14.44 -7.73
CA SER A 125 -7.58 -14.63 -7.55
C SER A 125 -8.27 -13.47 -6.83
N ASP A 126 -7.51 -12.60 -6.15
CA ASP A 126 -8.08 -11.50 -5.38
C ASP A 126 -8.47 -10.30 -6.26
N LEU A 127 -7.99 -10.27 -7.52
CA LEU A 127 -8.44 -9.30 -8.52
C LEU A 127 -9.77 -9.76 -9.13
N LYS A 128 -10.81 -8.95 -8.96
CA LYS A 128 -12.14 -9.25 -9.51
C LYS A 128 -12.42 -8.34 -10.70
N LYS A 129 -12.98 -8.89 -11.77
CA LYS A 129 -13.60 -8.07 -12.83
C LYS A 129 -14.97 -7.63 -12.33
N VAL A 130 -15.16 -6.34 -12.09
CA VAL A 130 -16.39 -5.79 -11.48
C VAL A 130 -17.32 -5.14 -12.50
N ARG A 131 -16.80 -4.71 -13.66
CA ARG A 131 -17.60 -4.15 -14.75
C ARG A 131 -17.06 -4.58 -16.12
N ALA A 132 -17.96 -4.76 -17.08
CA ALA A 132 -17.65 -4.83 -18.50
C ALA A 132 -18.40 -3.67 -19.17
N LEU A 133 -17.67 -2.71 -19.74
CA LEU A 133 -18.22 -1.44 -20.21
C LEU A 133 -18.50 -1.45 -21.73
N GLY A 134 -18.24 -2.57 -22.41
CA GLY A 134 -18.30 -2.67 -23.89
C GLY A 134 -16.99 -2.18 -24.53
N ASN A 135 -16.80 -2.37 -25.85
CA ASN A 135 -15.65 -1.82 -26.59
C ASN A 135 -14.26 -2.08 -25.96
N ASN A 136 -13.99 -3.29 -25.48
CA ASN A 136 -12.76 -3.67 -24.74
C ASN A 136 -12.52 -2.92 -23.42
N GLU A 137 -13.51 -2.22 -22.91
CA GLU A 137 -13.45 -1.54 -21.64
C GLU A 137 -13.94 -2.43 -20.49
N ALA A 138 -13.22 -2.40 -19.38
CA ALA A 138 -13.52 -3.17 -18.19
C ALA A 138 -13.01 -2.46 -16.94
N ALA A 139 -13.60 -2.78 -15.80
CA ALA A 139 -13.06 -2.41 -14.50
C ALA A 139 -12.66 -3.66 -13.72
N TYR A 140 -11.45 -3.63 -13.15
CA TYR A 140 -10.96 -4.62 -12.21
C TYR A 140 -10.82 -4.00 -10.82
N GLU A 141 -11.06 -4.74 -9.77
CA GLU A 141 -10.96 -4.27 -8.40
C GLU A 141 -10.20 -5.26 -7.51
N TYR A 142 -9.38 -4.71 -6.62
CA TYR A 142 -8.87 -5.40 -5.44
C TYR A 142 -9.44 -4.74 -4.18
N ALA A 143 -10.34 -5.46 -3.50
CA ALA A 143 -11.04 -5.02 -2.29
C ALA A 143 -10.95 -6.12 -1.21
N PRO A 144 -9.81 -6.24 -0.50
CA PRO A 144 -9.56 -7.31 0.46
C PRO A 144 -10.42 -7.23 1.73
N LYS A 145 -11.04 -6.08 2.00
CA LYS A 145 -11.91 -5.85 3.16
C LYS A 145 -13.01 -4.85 2.81
N SER A 146 -14.23 -5.12 3.26
CA SER A 146 -15.38 -4.21 3.17
C SER A 146 -16.05 -4.05 4.54
N PRO A 147 -16.27 -2.83 5.06
CA PRO A 147 -15.74 -1.56 4.52
C PRO A 147 -14.21 -1.50 4.67
N GLY A 148 -13.54 -0.86 3.71
CA GLY A 148 -12.09 -0.77 3.67
C GLY A 148 -11.56 0.00 2.46
N LEU A 149 -10.25 -0.01 2.30
CA LEU A 149 -9.63 0.46 1.07
C LEU A 149 -9.85 -0.56 -0.05
N SER A 150 -10.18 -0.05 -1.23
CA SER A 150 -10.09 -0.78 -2.48
C SER A 150 -9.27 0.01 -3.50
N VAL A 151 -8.74 -0.71 -4.48
CA VAL A 151 -8.15 -0.12 -5.69
C VAL A 151 -8.86 -0.69 -6.90
N SER A 152 -9.39 0.20 -7.74
CA SER A 152 -10.04 -0.10 -8.99
C SER A 152 -9.17 0.37 -10.17
N PHE A 153 -9.16 -0.44 -11.22
CA PHE A 153 -8.43 -0.24 -12.46
C PHE A 153 -9.44 -0.19 -13.59
N ASP A 154 -9.66 0.99 -14.15
CA ASP A 154 -10.37 1.10 -15.42
C ASP A 154 -9.38 0.79 -16.55
N VAL A 155 -9.83 -0.03 -17.48
CA VAL A 155 -9.03 -0.66 -18.51
C VAL A 155 -9.66 -0.36 -19.85
N ASN A 156 -8.82 0.01 -20.82
CA ASN A 156 -9.16 0.10 -22.23
C ASN A 156 -8.12 -0.72 -23.03
N ASP A 157 -8.57 -1.58 -23.95
CA ASP A 157 -7.71 -2.44 -24.76
C ASP A 157 -6.67 -3.24 -23.95
N ASN A 158 -7.10 -3.82 -22.83
CA ASN A 158 -6.28 -4.59 -21.88
C ASN A 158 -5.13 -3.80 -21.21
N LYS A 159 -5.12 -2.47 -21.32
CA LYS A 159 -4.21 -1.56 -20.62
C LYS A 159 -4.96 -0.74 -19.59
N VAL A 160 -4.32 -0.50 -18.45
CA VAL A 160 -4.89 0.36 -17.41
C VAL A 160 -4.83 1.81 -17.90
N SER A 161 -5.97 2.49 -17.88
CA SER A 161 -6.10 3.90 -18.28
C SER A 161 -6.23 4.81 -17.06
N GLU A 162 -6.90 4.33 -16.01
CA GLU A 162 -7.17 5.09 -14.79
C GLU A 162 -7.19 4.18 -13.57
N VAL A 163 -6.73 4.73 -12.45
CA VAL A 163 -6.73 4.08 -11.15
C VAL A 163 -7.49 4.93 -10.15
N THR A 164 -8.41 4.28 -9.45
CA THR A 164 -9.15 4.87 -8.33
C THR A 164 -8.82 4.09 -7.07
N ILE A 165 -8.31 4.76 -6.05
CA ILE A 165 -8.13 4.20 -4.70
C ILE A 165 -9.14 4.89 -3.80
N MET A 166 -10.02 4.11 -3.17
CA MET A 166 -11.07 4.66 -2.33
C MET A 166 -11.19 3.94 -1.00
N TYR A 167 -11.63 4.68 0.02
CA TYR A 167 -12.12 4.11 1.27
C TYR A 167 -13.65 4.05 1.22
N GLY A 168 -14.23 2.85 1.27
CA GLY A 168 -15.67 2.67 1.18
C GLY A 168 -16.12 1.22 1.33
N GLY A 169 -17.42 0.97 1.14
CA GLY A 169 -17.96 -0.36 0.88
C GLY A 169 -18.03 -0.59 -0.63
N ALA A 170 -17.90 -1.85 -1.07
CA ALA A 170 -18.15 -2.22 -2.46
C ALA A 170 -19.61 -1.86 -2.82
N GLY A 171 -19.82 -0.74 -3.51
CA GLY A 171 -21.13 -0.25 -3.90
C GLY A 171 -21.31 1.24 -3.65
N GLY A 172 -21.17 2.03 -4.72
CA GLY A 172 -21.46 3.46 -4.68
C GLY A 172 -20.96 4.23 -5.90
N GLY A 173 -20.94 3.59 -7.07
CA GLY A 173 -20.87 4.27 -8.36
C GLY A 173 -22.22 4.07 -9.05
N GLY A 174 -23.03 5.12 -9.09
CA GLY A 174 -24.40 5.11 -9.61
C GLY A 174 -25.25 6.14 -8.88
#